data_AF-A0A015NJM6-F1
#
_entry.id   AF-A0A015NJM6-F1
#
_cell.length_a   1.000
_cell.length_b   1.000
_cell.length_c   1.000
_cell.angle_alpha   90.00
_cell.angle_beta   90.00
_cell.angle_gamma   90.00
#
_symmetry.space_group_name_H-M   'P 1'
#
loop_
_entity.id
_entity.type
_entity.pdbx_description
1 polymer ?
#
loop_
_entity_poly.entity_id
_entity_poly.type
_entity_poly.pdbx_seq_one_letter_code
_entity_poly.pdbx_strand_id
1 'polypeptide(L)'
;MKETKKTLNHLEFLKIKNNPPCKLNMNIDNLLRDRYNNNSYNLYQRNVLARLNKKGCGSKSKKMWKEESEEIKKFFKILAIEGNRRFKLRNPKSPSTQPPPQPPKKKLPLLLPRPPLTQPYVYYQPHSYEYYQPQPY
;
A
#
# COMPACT_ATOMS: atom_id res chain seq x y z
N MET A 1 4.44 -14.25 -21.90
CA MET A 1 3.00 -13.90 -21.92
C MET A 1 2.55 -12.83 -20.89
N LYS A 2 3.46 -12.03 -20.27
CA LYS A 2 3.07 -10.97 -19.31
C LYS A 2 2.89 -9.59 -19.94
N GLU A 3 3.53 -9.32 -21.09
CA GLU A 3 3.42 -8.04 -21.80
C GLU A 3 2.06 -7.84 -22.47
N THR A 4 1.52 -8.89 -23.07
CA THR A 4 0.22 -8.85 -23.76
C THR A 4 -0.93 -8.37 -22.86
N LYS A 5 -0.94 -8.78 -21.59
CA LYS A 5 -1.93 -8.32 -20.60
C LYS A 5 -1.77 -6.84 -20.24
N LYS A 6 -0.55 -6.30 -20.19
CA LYS A 6 -0.31 -4.88 -19.90
C LYS A 6 -0.77 -3.99 -21.06
N THR A 7 -0.53 -4.42 -22.30
CA THR A 7 -0.92 -3.68 -23.50
C THR A 7 -2.45 -3.67 -23.68
N LEU A 8 -3.10 -4.81 -23.44
CA LEU A 8 -4.56 -4.93 -23.51
C LEU A 8 -5.28 -3.97 -22.53
N ASN A 9 -4.80 -3.92 -21.28
CA ASN A 9 -5.37 -3.03 -20.27
C ASN A 9 -5.19 -1.53 -20.62
N HIS A 10 -4.10 -1.17 -21.30
CA HIS A 10 -3.87 0.21 -21.73
C HIS A 10 -4.80 0.62 -22.88
N LEU A 11 -5.05 -0.29 -23.83
CA LEU A 11 -6.02 -0.05 -24.90
C LEU A 11 -7.44 0.11 -24.36
N GLU A 12 -7.83 -0.71 -23.37
CA GLU A 12 -9.11 -0.53 -22.67
C GLU A 12 -9.19 0.83 -21.97
N PHE A 13 -8.11 1.26 -21.31
CA PHE A 13 -8.04 2.59 -20.71
C PHE A 13 -8.25 3.71 -21.73
N LEU A 14 -7.61 3.64 -22.91
CA LEU A 14 -7.75 4.66 -23.96
C LEU A 14 -9.19 4.77 -24.46
N LYS A 15 -9.90 3.65 -24.57
CA LYS A 15 -11.32 3.63 -24.98
C LYS A 15 -12.22 4.33 -23.95
N ILE A 16 -12.05 3.99 -22.66
CA ILE A 16 -12.92 4.53 -21.60
C ILE A 16 -12.55 5.95 -21.16
N LYS A 17 -11.30 6.40 -21.40
CA LYS A 17 -10.84 7.74 -21.00
C LYS A 17 -11.68 8.82 -21.68
N ASN A 18 -12.01 8.60 -22.95
CA ASN A 18 -12.73 9.58 -23.77
C ASN A 18 -14.25 9.56 -23.52
N ASN A 19 -14.79 8.43 -23.08
CA ASN A 19 -16.21 8.27 -22.77
C ASN A 19 -16.39 7.49 -21.45
N PRO A 20 -16.21 8.15 -20.29
CA PRO A 20 -16.37 7.48 -19.01
C PRO A 20 -17.85 7.17 -18.75
N PRO A 21 -18.17 5.97 -18.22
CA PRO A 21 -19.56 5.56 -17.93
C PRO A 21 -20.15 6.30 -16.71
N CYS A 22 -19.38 7.17 -16.07
CA CYS A 22 -19.85 8.01 -14.97
C CYS A 22 -19.25 9.41 -15.04
N LYS A 23 -19.94 10.35 -14.38
CA LYS A 23 -19.46 11.72 -14.25
C LYS A 23 -18.19 11.76 -13.38
N LEU A 24 -17.11 12.22 -13.98
CA LEU A 24 -15.87 12.52 -13.27
C LEU A 24 -15.96 13.93 -12.68
N ASN A 25 -15.73 14.05 -11.38
CA ASN A 25 -15.68 15.32 -10.66
C ASN A 25 -14.26 15.87 -10.55
N MET A 26 -13.28 15.15 -11.11
CA MET A 26 -11.90 15.59 -11.23
C MET A 26 -11.27 15.03 -12.51
N ASN A 27 -10.26 15.73 -13.03
CA ASN A 27 -9.49 15.26 -14.18
C ASN A 27 -8.87 13.87 -13.88
N ILE A 28 -8.91 12.96 -14.85
CA ILE A 28 -8.33 11.61 -14.76
C ILE A 28 -6.85 11.67 -14.38
N ASP A 29 -6.08 12.60 -14.93
CA ASP A 29 -4.65 12.70 -14.60
C ASP A 29 -4.44 13.12 -13.13
N ASN A 30 -5.32 13.97 -12.59
CA ASN A 30 -5.33 14.33 -11.17
C ASN A 30 -5.85 13.20 -10.28
N LEU A 31 -6.77 12.37 -10.80
CA LEU A 31 -7.30 11.22 -10.09
C LEU A 31 -6.23 10.11 -9.95
N LEU A 32 -5.45 9.93 -11.00
CA LEU A 32 -4.34 8.98 -11.10
C LEU A 32 -3.01 9.49 -10.52
N ARG A 33 -3.02 10.64 -9.83
CA ARG A 33 -1.84 11.27 -9.19
C ARG A 33 -0.97 10.22 -8.49
N ASP A 34 0.35 10.37 -8.59
CA ASP A 34 1.42 9.38 -8.32
C ASP A 34 1.39 8.73 -6.93
N ARG A 35 0.34 7.97 -6.65
CA ARG A 35 0.18 7.19 -5.43
C ARG A 35 0.34 5.73 -5.79
N TYR A 36 1.22 5.08 -5.05
CA TYR A 36 1.38 3.64 -5.09
C TYR A 36 0.07 2.96 -4.69
N ASN A 37 -0.24 1.84 -5.36
CA ASN A 37 -1.39 0.99 -5.05
C ASN A 37 -2.74 1.72 -5.09
N ASN A 38 -3.01 2.38 -6.22
CA ASN A 38 -4.35 2.87 -6.48
C ASN A 38 -5.31 1.66 -6.60
N ASN A 39 -6.29 1.60 -5.72
CA ASN A 39 -7.41 0.64 -5.76
C ASN A 39 -8.63 1.34 -6.39
N SER A 40 -9.49 0.59 -7.09
CA SER A 40 -10.71 1.10 -7.73
C SER A 40 -11.59 1.86 -6.75
N TYR A 41 -11.79 1.33 -5.54
CA TYR A 41 -12.55 2.00 -4.49
C TYR A 41 -11.93 3.34 -4.06
N ASN A 42 -10.60 3.40 -3.92
CA ASN A 42 -9.91 4.63 -3.52
C ASN A 42 -10.05 5.72 -4.59
N LEU A 43 -10.03 5.34 -5.86
CA LEU A 43 -10.25 6.28 -6.98
C LEU A 43 -11.70 6.76 -7.01
N TYR A 44 -12.67 5.85 -6.86
CA TYR A 44 -14.07 6.21 -6.74
C TYR A 44 -14.31 7.19 -5.58
N GLN A 45 -13.76 6.88 -4.41
CA GLN A 45 -13.90 7.71 -3.23
C GLN A 45 -13.30 9.12 -3.45
N ARG A 46 -12.13 9.23 -4.07
CA ARG A 46 -11.53 10.53 -4.42
C ARG A 46 -12.43 11.32 -5.38
N ASN A 47 -12.97 10.65 -6.39
CA ASN A 47 -13.89 11.26 -7.35
C ASN A 47 -15.17 11.79 -6.65
N VAL A 48 -15.74 11.03 -5.72
CA VAL A 48 -16.93 11.46 -4.96
C VAL A 48 -16.60 12.60 -3.99
N LEU A 49 -15.46 12.53 -3.29
CA LEU A 49 -15.02 13.57 -2.37
C LEU A 49 -14.68 14.88 -3.07
N ALA A 50 -14.16 14.82 -4.31
CA ALA A 50 -13.91 15.99 -5.15
C ALA A 50 -15.20 16.77 -5.45
N ARG A 51 -16.34 16.08 -5.62
CA ARG A 51 -17.65 16.74 -5.78
C ARG A 51 -18.08 17.50 -4.54
N LEU A 52 -17.82 16.93 -3.37
CA LEU A 52 -18.44 17.38 -2.12
C LEU A 52 -17.68 18.51 -1.43
N ASN A 53 -16.44 18.85 -1.84
CA ASN A 53 -15.54 19.78 -1.14
C ASN A 53 -15.48 19.55 0.39
N LYS A 54 -15.79 18.33 0.85
CA LYS A 54 -15.95 17.99 2.27
C LYS A 54 -14.91 16.96 2.66
N LYS A 55 -13.96 17.40 3.50
CA LYS A 55 -13.10 16.49 4.27
C LYS A 55 -14.01 15.75 5.28
N GLY A 56 -14.00 14.41 5.27
CA GLY A 56 -14.70 13.59 6.28
C GLY A 56 -15.90 12.74 5.83
N CYS A 57 -16.25 12.70 4.53
CA CYS A 57 -17.44 11.96 4.06
C CYS A 57 -17.21 10.46 3.76
N GLY A 58 -16.25 9.81 4.43
CA GLY A 58 -15.80 8.46 4.07
C GLY A 58 -16.85 7.35 4.27
N SER A 59 -17.81 7.54 5.16
CA SER A 59 -18.89 6.57 5.42
C SER A 59 -19.94 6.55 4.30
N LYS A 60 -20.27 7.71 3.71
CA LYS A 60 -21.24 7.80 2.60
C LYS A 60 -20.69 7.17 1.32
N SER A 61 -19.41 7.41 1.01
CA SER A 61 -18.78 6.83 -0.19
C SER A 61 -18.76 5.29 -0.16
N LYS A 62 -18.66 4.68 1.02
CA LYS A 62 -18.65 3.21 1.16
C LYS A 62 -20.01 2.60 0.82
N LYS A 63 -21.11 3.25 1.19
CA LYS A 63 -22.47 2.81 0.84
C LYS A 63 -22.71 2.95 -0.66
N MET A 64 -22.43 4.13 -1.21
CA MET A 64 -22.59 4.42 -2.64
C MET A 64 -21.78 3.43 -3.51
N TRP A 65 -20.55 3.10 -3.13
CA TRP A 65 -19.75 2.12 -3.85
C TRP A 65 -20.35 0.71 -3.90
N LYS A 66 -21.06 0.27 -2.85
CA LYS A 66 -21.70 -1.05 -2.84
C LYS A 66 -22.87 -1.11 -3.80
N GLU A 67 -23.66 -0.04 -3.83
CA GLU A 67 -24.85 0.12 -4.67
C GLU A 67 -24.51 0.50 -6.12
N GLU A 68 -23.28 0.95 -6.38
CA GLU A 68 -22.83 1.37 -7.70
C GLU A 68 -22.84 0.23 -8.72
N SER A 69 -23.10 0.57 -9.98
CA SER A 69 -23.16 -0.41 -11.06
C SER A 69 -21.81 -1.10 -11.29
N GLU A 70 -21.85 -2.36 -11.75
CA GLU A 70 -20.64 -3.12 -12.08
C GLU A 70 -19.84 -2.47 -13.21
N GLU A 71 -20.50 -1.76 -14.12
CA GLU A 71 -19.85 -0.99 -15.19
C GLU A 71 -18.95 0.11 -14.62
N ILE A 72 -19.45 0.86 -13.64
CA ILE A 72 -18.67 1.91 -12.98
C ILE A 72 -17.54 1.29 -12.16
N LYS A 73 -17.77 0.18 -11.46
CA LYS A 73 -16.72 -0.54 -10.74
C LYS A 73 -15.62 -1.02 -11.70
N LYS A 74 -16.00 -1.52 -12.88
CA LYS A 74 -15.07 -1.94 -13.94
C LYS A 74 -14.27 -0.76 -14.48
N PHE A 75 -14.90 0.38 -14.72
CA PHE A 75 -14.22 1.60 -15.11
C PHE A 75 -13.14 2.01 -14.09
N PHE A 76 -13.47 2.10 -12.80
CA PHE A 76 -12.48 2.44 -11.77
C PHE A 76 -11.40 1.36 -11.58
N LYS A 77 -11.70 0.10 -11.91
CA LYS A 77 -10.69 -0.98 -11.95
C LYS A 77 -9.68 -0.77 -13.08
N ILE A 78 -10.14 -0.38 -14.27
CA ILE A 78 -9.23 -0.06 -15.39
C ILE A 78 -8.38 1.17 -15.04
N LEU A 79 -8.98 2.21 -14.45
CA LEU A 79 -8.24 3.37 -13.95
C LEU A 79 -7.16 2.99 -12.92
N ALA A 80 -7.47 2.08 -11.99
CA ALA A 80 -6.51 1.59 -11.00
C ALA A 80 -5.33 0.88 -11.65
N ILE A 81 -5.58 0.04 -12.66
CA ILE A 81 -4.54 -0.66 -13.41
C ILE A 81 -3.64 0.35 -14.13
N GLU A 82 -4.21 1.33 -14.83
CA GLU A 82 -3.45 2.35 -15.55
C GLU A 82 -2.66 3.25 -14.59
N GLY A 83 -3.25 3.67 -13.47
CA GLY A 83 -2.56 4.45 -12.44
C GLY A 83 -1.35 3.70 -11.86
N ASN A 84 -1.52 2.41 -11.56
CA ASN A 84 -0.43 1.57 -11.08
C ASN A 84 0.64 1.34 -12.18
N ARG A 85 0.25 1.25 -13.45
CA ARG A 85 1.18 1.19 -14.59
C ARG A 85 2.02 2.46 -14.68
N ARG A 86 1.40 3.64 -14.66
CA ARG A 86 2.09 4.95 -14.68
C ARG A 86 3.04 5.10 -13.50
N PHE A 87 2.60 4.74 -12.30
CA PHE A 87 3.44 4.80 -11.10
C PHE A 87 4.69 3.92 -11.23
N LYS A 88 4.54 2.67 -11.73
CA LYS A 88 5.67 1.75 -11.95
C LYS A 88 6.64 2.25 -13.02
N LEU A 89 6.12 2.86 -14.09
CA LEU A 89 6.96 3.46 -15.14
C LEU A 89 7.78 4.63 -14.61
N ARG A 90 7.19 5.47 -13.75
CA ARG A 90 7.87 6.62 -13.16
C ARG A 90 8.81 6.26 -12.01
N ASN A 91 8.49 5.20 -11.26
CA ASN A 91 9.26 4.75 -10.10
C ASN A 91 9.80 3.32 -10.33
N PRO A 92 10.87 3.15 -11.13
CA PRO A 92 11.42 1.82 -11.43
C PRO A 92 11.99 1.11 -10.19
N LYS A 93 12.30 1.84 -9.11
CA LYS A 93 12.74 1.29 -7.81
C LYS A 93 11.59 0.91 -6.86
N SER A 94 10.33 1.19 -7.22
CA SER A 94 9.19 0.77 -6.41
C SER A 94 9.17 -0.76 -6.33
N PRO A 95 8.81 -1.37 -5.18
CA PRO A 95 8.88 -2.82 -5.02
C PRO A 95 8.09 -3.47 -6.15
N SER A 96 8.82 -4.08 -7.08
CA SER A 96 8.24 -4.97 -8.06
C SER A 96 7.44 -5.98 -7.26
N THR A 97 6.24 -6.31 -7.72
CA THR A 97 5.37 -7.34 -7.13
C THR A 97 6.00 -8.75 -7.18
N GLN A 98 7.30 -8.85 -7.47
CA GLN A 98 8.09 -10.00 -7.11
C GLN A 98 8.09 -10.10 -5.58
N PRO A 99 7.65 -11.25 -5.02
CA PRO A 99 7.96 -11.52 -3.63
C PRO A 99 9.48 -11.36 -3.47
N PRO A 100 9.97 -10.73 -2.38
CA PRO A 100 11.39 -10.75 -2.10
C PRO A 100 11.87 -12.20 -2.24
N PRO A 101 13.03 -12.48 -2.87
CA PRO A 101 13.56 -13.83 -2.93
C PRO A 101 13.54 -14.36 -1.49
N GLN A 102 12.73 -15.39 -1.25
CA GLN A 102 12.66 -15.97 0.08
C GLN A 102 14.10 -16.32 0.46
N PRO A 103 14.60 -15.89 1.62
CA PRO A 103 15.90 -16.37 2.07
C PRO A 103 15.84 -17.91 2.01
N PRO A 104 16.89 -18.59 1.51
CA PRO A 104 16.89 -20.04 1.44
C PRO A 104 16.49 -20.55 2.82
N LYS A 105 15.47 -21.41 2.88
CA LYS A 105 14.95 -21.99 4.12
C LYS A 105 16.13 -22.63 4.86
N LYS A 106 16.77 -21.88 5.75
CA LYS A 106 17.75 -22.42 6.67
C LYS A 106 16.96 -23.40 7.51
N LYS A 107 17.22 -24.70 7.28
CA LYS A 107 16.74 -25.77 8.14
C LYS A 107 17.08 -25.34 9.56
N LEU A 108 16.06 -25.09 10.38
CA LEU A 108 16.25 -24.86 11.80
C LEU A 108 17.07 -26.05 12.32
N PRO A 109 18.23 -25.85 12.96
CA PRO A 109 18.86 -26.96 13.65
C PRO A 109 17.86 -27.46 14.70
N LEU A 110 17.65 -28.77 14.72
CA LEU A 110 16.86 -29.45 15.74
C LEU A 110 17.19 -28.88 17.11
N LEU A 111 16.18 -28.37 17.80
CA LEU A 111 16.27 -27.93 19.19
C LEU A 111 16.80 -29.10 20.01
N LEU A 112 18.05 -29.00 20.48
CA LEU A 112 18.59 -29.90 21.49
C LEU A 112 17.71 -29.79 22.75
N PRO A 113 17.43 -30.90 23.45
CA PRO A 113 16.66 -30.86 24.68
C PRO A 113 17.36 -29.96 25.70
N ARG A 114 16.57 -29.12 26.36
CA ARG A 114 17.01 -28.18 27.39
C ARG A 114 17.64 -28.95 28.56
N PRO A 115 18.88 -28.67 28.98
CA PRO A 115 19.42 -29.26 30.19
C PRO A 115 18.64 -28.77 31.43
N PRO A 116 18.50 -29.59 32.48
CA PRO A 116 17.80 -29.20 33.69
C PRO A 116 18.48 -27.98 34.34
N LEU A 117 17.65 -27.02 34.75
CA LEU A 117 18.08 -25.82 35.46
C LEU A 117 18.55 -26.20 36.87
N THR A 118 19.86 -26.32 37.05
CA THR A 118 20.47 -26.38 38.38
C THR A 118 21.53 -25.30 38.50
N GLN A 119 21.12 -24.03 38.61
CA GLN A 119 21.94 -23.00 39.26
C GLN A 119 21.08 -21.96 40.01
N PRO A 120 21.51 -21.51 41.19
CA PRO A 120 20.79 -20.52 41.98
C PRO A 120 20.84 -19.14 41.31
N TYR A 121 19.72 -18.43 41.40
CA TYR A 121 19.53 -17.08 40.86
C TYR A 121 20.40 -16.07 41.61
N VAL A 122 21.51 -15.63 41.00
CA VAL A 122 22.30 -14.51 41.51
C VAL A 122 21.63 -13.22 41.04
N TYR A 123 21.02 -12.50 41.99
CA TYR A 123 20.41 -11.20 41.78
C TYR A 123 21.53 -10.17 41.57
N TYR A 124 21.74 -9.69 40.34
CA TYR A 124 22.61 -8.53 40.11
C TYR A 124 21.90 -7.27 40.60
N GLN A 125 22.36 -6.72 41.72
CA GLN A 125 22.04 -5.33 42.10
C GLN A 125 22.78 -4.37 41.16
N PRO A 126 22.10 -3.37 40.58
CA PRO A 126 22.77 -2.33 39.81
C PRO A 126 23.60 -1.46 40.76
N HIS A 127 24.90 -1.35 40.46
CA HIS A 127 25.80 -0.43 41.15
C HIS A 127 25.39 1.02 40.84
N SER A 128 25.34 1.83 41.88
CA SER A 128 25.11 3.28 41.80
C SER A 128 26.15 3.93 40.90
N TYR A 129 25.69 4.68 39.89
CA TYR A 129 26.54 5.60 39.13
C TYR A 129 27.10 6.67 40.08
N GLU A 130 28.40 6.64 40.32
CA GLU A 130 29.10 7.80 40.86
C GLU A 130 29.07 8.91 39.81
N TYR A 131 28.39 10.00 40.16
CA TYR A 131 28.46 11.26 39.44
C TYR A 131 29.87 11.83 39.64
N TYR A 132 30.66 11.92 38.58
CA TYR A 132 31.86 12.75 38.59
C TYR A 132 31.42 14.21 38.82
N GLN A 133 31.73 14.76 40.00
CA GLN A 133 31.71 16.20 40.22
C GLN A 133 32.94 16.81 39.52
N PRO A 134 32.79 17.82 38.66
CA PRO A 134 33.93 18.61 38.21
C PRO A 134 34.42 19.50 39.35
N GLN A 135 35.71 19.42 39.67
CA GLN A 135 36.38 20.32 40.60
C GLN A 135 36.33 21.77 40.08
N PRO A 136 36.11 22.76 40.95
CA PRO A 136 36.38 24.16 40.61
C PRO A 136 37.83 24.53 40.93
N TYR A 137 38.48 25.10 39.90
CA TYR A 137 39.71 25.93 39.85
C TYR A 137 40.98 25.48 40.58
#